data_AF-A0A961A162-F1
#
_entry.id   AF-A0A961A162-F1
#
_cell.length_a   1.000
_cell.length_b   1.000
_cell.length_c   1.000
_cell.angle_alpha   90.00
_cell.angle_beta   90.00
_cell.angle_gamma   90.00
#
_symmetry.space_group_name_H-M   'P 1'
#
loop_
_entity.id
_entity.type
_entity.pdbx_description
1 polymer ?
#
loop_
_entity_poly.entity_id
_entity_poly.type
_entity_poly.pdbx_seq_one_letter_code
_entity_poly.pdbx_strand_id
1 'polypeptide(L)'
;MKDFKIPLVITLIAVLFGIALGAFFGIQEESIKGYIAKGLSQNTSINALEEPKKQIEIEKLKEKSWRYVQRAHFHGGGIAAITLGLLLFIVHLALGKGIKLFLAYGLSLSALIYPFFWLLSGLKAPWIGTGAAKESYAFLAYSGGIYVLLVFLLLLLTAWRGFQKEAF
;
A
#
# COMPACT_ATOMS: atom_id res chain seq x y z
N MET A 1 -13.80 1.46 23.11
CA MET A 1 -13.11 2.62 22.49
C MET A 1 -11.70 2.85 23.01
N LYS A 2 -11.44 2.97 24.34
CA LYS A 2 -10.07 3.25 24.87
C LYS A 2 -8.98 2.31 24.33
N ASP A 3 -9.27 1.01 24.24
CA ASP A 3 -8.31 0.01 23.74
C ASP A 3 -8.02 0.08 22.23
N PHE A 4 -8.89 0.75 21.45
CA PHE A 4 -8.77 0.86 19.98
C PHE A 4 -8.15 2.18 19.53
N LYS A 5 -7.76 3.04 20.47
CA LYS A 5 -7.18 4.36 20.17
C LYS A 5 -5.94 4.27 19.30
N ILE A 6 -5.02 3.36 19.62
CA ILE A 6 -3.75 3.24 18.89
C ILE A 6 -3.97 2.72 17.45
N PRO A 7 -4.69 1.60 17.22
CA PRO A 7 -5.03 1.18 15.85
C PRO A 7 -5.72 2.29 15.04
N LEU A 8 -6.65 3.03 15.67
CA LEU A 8 -7.31 4.15 15.02
C LEU A 8 -6.32 5.25 14.61
N VAL A 9 -5.40 5.66 15.49
CA VAL A 9 -4.36 6.65 15.18
C VAL A 9 -3.45 6.18 14.05
N ILE A 10 -3.03 4.90 14.05
CA ILE A 10 -2.22 4.32 12.96
C ILE A 10 -2.98 4.41 11.64
N THR A 11 -4.26 4.05 11.63
CA THR A 11 -5.11 4.15 10.43
C THR A 11 -5.25 5.59 9.94
N LEU A 12 -5.45 6.55 10.85
CA LEU A 12 -5.53 7.97 10.49
C LEU A 12 -4.21 8.49 9.90
N ILE A 13 -3.06 8.06 10.43
CA ILE A 13 -1.75 8.37 9.84
C ILE A 13 -1.66 7.79 8.43
N ALA A 14 -2.14 6.56 8.20
CA ALA A 14 -2.14 5.94 6.87
C ALA A 14 -3.05 6.69 5.88
N VAL A 15 -4.23 7.17 6.32
CA VAL A 15 -5.11 8.02 5.51
C VAL A 15 -4.40 9.33 5.14
N LEU A 16 -3.81 10.02 6.14
CA LEU A 16 -3.08 11.26 5.92
C LEU A 16 -1.89 11.06 4.98
N PHE A 17 -1.17 9.94 5.11
CA PHE A 17 -0.09 9.58 4.20
C PHE A 17 -0.59 9.44 2.76
N GLY A 18 -1.70 8.72 2.54
CA GLY A 18 -2.34 8.61 1.24
C GLY A 18 -2.70 9.97 0.64
N ILE A 19 -3.36 10.83 1.41
CA ILE A 19 -3.75 12.19 0.98
C ILE A 19 -2.51 13.03 0.66
N ALA A 20 -1.50 13.01 1.53
CA ALA A 20 -0.26 13.76 1.34
C ALA A 20 0.49 13.33 0.07
N LEU A 21 0.52 12.02 -0.23
CA LEU A 21 1.08 11.54 -1.50
C LEU A 21 0.30 12.06 -2.70
N GLY A 22 -1.03 12.08 -2.64
CA GLY A 22 -1.87 12.60 -3.74
C GLY A 22 -1.59 14.07 -4.02
N ALA A 23 -1.54 14.90 -2.97
CA ALA A 23 -1.17 16.31 -3.07
C ALA A 23 0.26 16.49 -3.59
N PHE A 24 1.22 15.73 -3.06
CA PHE A 24 2.61 15.79 -3.49
C PHE A 24 2.77 15.41 -4.97
N PHE A 25 2.08 14.37 -5.44
CA PHE A 25 2.13 13.97 -6.85
C PHE A 25 1.52 15.04 -7.76
N GLY A 26 0.44 15.70 -7.35
CA GLY A 26 -0.15 16.79 -8.12
C GLY A 26 0.77 18.02 -8.24
N ILE A 27 1.52 18.34 -7.19
CA ILE A 27 2.44 19.50 -7.18
C ILE A 27 3.77 19.17 -7.88
N GLN A 28 4.30 17.95 -7.68
CA GLN A 28 5.67 17.58 -8.06
C GLN A 28 5.73 16.55 -9.20
N GLU A 29 4.68 16.44 -10.01
CA GLU A 29 4.60 15.45 -11.09
C GLU A 29 5.81 15.50 -12.03
N GLU A 30 6.17 16.69 -12.49
CA GLU A 30 7.31 16.91 -13.39
C GLU A 30 8.63 16.47 -12.75
N SER A 31 8.83 16.81 -11.48
CA SER A 31 10.04 16.41 -10.73
C SER A 31 10.16 14.88 -10.61
N ILE A 32 9.04 14.19 -10.34
CA ILE A 32 9.02 12.72 -10.24
C ILE A 32 9.29 12.08 -11.60
N LYS A 33 8.66 12.58 -12.66
CA LYS A 33 8.91 12.12 -14.03
C LYS A 33 10.35 12.38 -14.47
N GLY A 34 10.93 13.51 -14.09
CA GLY A 34 12.34 13.84 -14.30
C GLY A 34 13.28 12.86 -13.58
N TYR A 35 12.96 12.51 -12.32
CA TYR A 35 13.70 11.48 -11.58
C TYR A 35 13.63 10.11 -12.27
N ILE A 36 12.46 9.71 -12.76
CA ILE A 36 12.28 8.48 -13.54
C ILE A 36 13.13 8.51 -14.81
N ALA A 37 13.07 9.60 -15.58
CA ALA A 37 13.85 9.75 -16.81
C ALA A 37 15.36 9.67 -16.55
N LYS A 38 15.84 10.29 -15.47
CA LYS A 38 17.23 10.20 -15.03
C LYS A 38 17.64 8.76 -14.70
N GLY A 39 16.80 8.01 -13.98
CA GLY A 39 17.11 6.62 -13.66
C GLY A 39 17.19 5.74 -14.90
N LEU A 40 16.30 5.95 -15.88
CA LEU A 40 16.29 5.20 -17.14
C LEU A 40 17.53 5.45 -17.99
N SER A 41 18.00 6.71 -18.09
CA SER A 41 19.22 7.01 -18.86
C SER A 41 20.48 6.39 -18.26
N GLN A 42 20.45 6.09 -16.96
CA GLN A 42 21.55 5.47 -16.22
C GLN A 42 21.39 3.95 -16.06
N ASN A 43 20.32 3.36 -16.59
CA ASN A 43 20.06 1.93 -16.47
C ASN A 43 20.89 1.12 -17.48
N THR A 44 21.89 0.40 -16.97
CA THR A 44 22.82 -0.38 -17.80
C THR A 44 22.14 -1.50 -18.58
N SER A 45 21.12 -2.15 -18.02
CA SER A 45 20.42 -3.23 -18.70
C SER A 45 19.60 -2.76 -19.90
N ILE A 46 19.03 -1.56 -19.82
CA ILE A 46 18.35 -0.91 -20.96
C ILE A 46 19.36 -0.39 -21.97
N ASN A 47 20.45 0.22 -21.51
CA ASN A 47 21.45 0.80 -22.40
C ASN A 47 22.20 -0.25 -23.25
N ALA A 48 22.20 -1.51 -22.81
CA ALA A 48 22.75 -2.64 -23.56
C ALA A 48 21.81 -3.16 -24.68
N LEU A 49 20.56 -2.70 -24.76
CA LEU A 49 19.61 -3.11 -25.80
C LEU A 49 19.84 -2.33 -27.09
N GLU A 50 19.62 -3.00 -28.23
CA GLU A 50 19.59 -2.36 -29.54
C GLU A 50 18.20 -1.81 -29.89
N GLU A 51 18.15 -0.86 -30.83
CA GLU A 51 16.89 -0.35 -31.36
C GLU A 51 16.21 -1.40 -32.27
N PRO A 52 14.86 -1.49 -32.27
CA PRO A 52 13.89 -0.64 -31.56
C PRO A 52 13.54 -1.12 -30.14
N LYS A 53 14.13 -2.23 -29.67
CA LYS A 53 13.78 -2.85 -28.38
C LYS A 53 14.07 -1.94 -27.21
N LYS A 54 15.16 -1.16 -27.29
CA LYS A 54 15.55 -0.18 -26.29
C LYS A 54 14.44 0.85 -26.06
N GLN A 55 13.95 1.51 -27.11
CA GLN A 55 12.91 2.52 -26.97
C GLN A 55 11.60 1.95 -26.39
N ILE A 56 11.23 0.74 -26.79
CA ILE A 56 10.04 0.05 -26.25
C ILE A 56 10.18 -0.20 -24.74
N GLU A 57 11.34 -0.70 -24.30
CA GLU A 57 11.56 -1.01 -22.88
C GLU A 57 11.67 0.26 -22.02
N ILE A 58 12.22 1.35 -22.56
CA ILE A 58 12.25 2.68 -21.90
C ILE A 58 10.83 3.15 -21.59
N GLU A 59 9.94 3.21 -22.60
CA GLU A 59 8.57 3.71 -22.38
C GLU A 59 7.79 2.80 -21.43
N LYS A 60 7.95 1.48 -21.55
CA LYS A 60 7.34 0.51 -20.65
C LYS A 60 7.80 0.67 -19.20
N LEU A 61 9.10 0.85 -18.94
CA LEU A 61 9.57 1.05 -17.57
C LEU A 61 9.17 2.42 -17.03
N LYS A 62 9.20 3.47 -17.86
CA LYS A 62 8.76 4.81 -17.50
C LYS A 62 7.31 4.79 -17.00
N GLU A 63 6.41 4.22 -17.80
CA GLU A 63 4.99 4.09 -17.44
C GLU A 63 4.80 3.24 -16.18
N LYS A 64 5.46 2.08 -16.09
CA LYS A 64 5.34 1.21 -14.92
C LYS A 64 5.86 1.84 -13.64
N SER A 65 6.99 2.55 -13.70
CA SER A 65 7.60 3.22 -12.55
C SER A 65 6.68 4.31 -12.02
N TRP A 66 6.13 5.14 -12.93
CA TRP A 66 5.14 6.14 -12.57
C TRP A 66 3.89 5.51 -11.95
N ARG A 67 3.35 4.46 -12.58
CA ARG A 67 2.18 3.74 -12.07
C ARG A 67 2.42 3.12 -10.69
N TYR A 68 3.64 2.68 -10.38
CA TYR A 68 3.97 2.16 -9.04
C TYR A 68 3.99 3.27 -8.00
N VAL A 69 4.56 4.43 -8.31
CA VAL A 69 4.47 5.61 -7.43
C VAL A 69 3.01 5.99 -7.17
N GLN A 70 2.18 6.04 -8.22
CA GLN A 70 0.75 6.31 -8.08
C GLN A 70 0.00 5.24 -7.25
N ARG A 71 0.37 3.95 -7.40
CA ARG A 71 -0.20 2.87 -6.58
C ARG A 71 0.05 3.06 -5.09
N ALA A 72 1.13 3.73 -4.69
CA ALA A 72 1.34 4.07 -3.29
C ALA A 72 0.24 5.01 -2.76
N HIS A 73 -0.16 6.03 -3.53
CA HIS A 73 -1.29 6.89 -3.19
C HIS A 73 -2.60 6.10 -3.11
N PHE A 74 -2.92 5.31 -4.15
CA PHE A 74 -4.18 4.54 -4.19
C PHE A 74 -4.28 3.52 -3.06
N HIS A 75 -3.22 2.75 -2.81
CA HIS A 75 -3.22 1.76 -1.72
C HIS A 75 -3.12 2.43 -0.35
N GLY A 76 -2.43 3.57 -0.23
CA GLY A 76 -2.38 4.34 1.01
C GLY A 76 -3.75 4.88 1.39
N GLY A 77 -4.37 5.67 0.53
CA GLY A 77 -5.68 6.25 0.80
C GLY A 77 -6.79 5.19 0.85
N GLY A 78 -6.86 4.33 -0.16
CA GLY A 78 -7.93 3.34 -0.32
C GLY A 78 -7.96 2.27 0.76
N ILE A 79 -6.81 1.62 1.04
CA ILE A 79 -6.76 0.58 2.08
C ILE A 79 -6.97 1.19 3.46
N ALA A 80 -6.38 2.36 3.75
CA ALA A 80 -6.57 3.00 5.04
C ALA A 80 -8.02 3.43 5.28
N ALA A 81 -8.72 3.96 4.26
CA ALA A 81 -10.14 4.28 4.35
C ALA A 81 -11.01 3.04 4.60
N ILE A 82 -10.75 1.93 3.89
CA ILE A 82 -11.43 0.65 4.14
C ILE A 82 -11.15 0.19 5.57
N THR A 83 -9.89 0.27 6.01
CA THR A 83 -9.46 -0.13 7.36
C THR A 83 -10.20 0.66 8.43
N LEU A 84 -10.43 1.97 8.23
CA LEU A 84 -11.18 2.79 9.16
C LEU A 84 -12.62 2.26 9.34
N GLY A 85 -13.28 1.91 8.23
CA GLY A 85 -14.60 1.25 8.26
C GLY A 85 -14.55 -0.11 8.98
N LEU A 86 -13.52 -0.92 8.72
CA LEU A 86 -13.34 -2.21 9.38
C LEU A 86 -13.09 -2.08 10.89
N LEU A 87 -12.37 -1.05 11.35
CA LEU A 87 -12.18 -0.81 12.79
C LEU A 87 -13.51 -0.48 13.48
N LEU A 88 -14.33 0.37 12.85
CA LEU A 88 -15.68 0.66 13.34
C LEU A 88 -16.56 -0.59 13.30
N PHE A 89 -16.40 -1.45 12.31
CA PHE A 89 -17.11 -2.72 12.23
C PHE A 89 -16.72 -3.69 13.36
N ILE A 90 -15.42 -3.88 13.59
CA ILE A 90 -14.86 -4.83 14.58
C ILE A 90 -15.38 -4.56 15.99
N VAL A 91 -15.57 -3.30 16.38
CA VAL A 91 -16.02 -2.99 17.75
C VAL A 91 -17.41 -3.54 18.04
N HIS A 92 -18.28 -3.71 17.02
CA HIS A 92 -19.65 -4.20 17.15
C HIS A 92 -19.78 -5.74 17.07
N LEU A 93 -18.71 -6.47 16.77
CA LEU A 93 -18.75 -7.92 16.66
C LEU A 93 -18.80 -8.61 18.03
N ALA A 94 -19.45 -9.78 18.12
CA ALA A 94 -19.49 -10.60 19.34
C ALA A 94 -18.20 -11.42 19.53
N LEU A 95 -17.05 -10.74 19.51
CA LEU A 95 -15.71 -11.34 19.63
C LEU A 95 -15.01 -10.93 20.93
N GLY A 96 -14.15 -11.80 21.44
CA GLY A 96 -13.30 -11.50 22.60
C GLY A 96 -12.33 -10.34 22.33
N LYS A 97 -12.00 -9.57 23.38
CA LYS A 97 -11.14 -8.38 23.29
C LYS A 97 -9.80 -8.65 22.58
N GLY A 98 -9.14 -9.77 22.90
CA GLY A 98 -7.86 -10.14 22.31
C GLY A 98 -7.93 -10.29 20.78
N ILE A 99 -8.97 -10.96 20.27
CA ILE A 99 -9.19 -11.15 18.82
C ILE A 99 -9.46 -9.81 18.14
N LYS A 100 -10.32 -8.97 18.73
CA LYS A 100 -10.61 -7.65 18.17
C LYS A 100 -9.36 -6.77 18.09
N LEU A 101 -8.52 -6.79 19.12
CA LEU A 101 -7.26 -6.04 19.13
C LEU A 101 -6.27 -6.58 18.10
N PHE A 102 -6.11 -7.91 18.02
CA PHE A 102 -5.25 -8.54 17.01
C PHE A 102 -5.64 -8.12 15.58
N LEU A 103 -6.94 -8.21 15.25
CA LEU A 103 -7.46 -7.78 13.95
C LEU A 103 -7.24 -6.28 13.73
N ALA A 104 -7.55 -5.45 14.73
CA ALA A 104 -7.40 -4.01 14.62
C ALA A 104 -5.95 -3.58 14.36
N TYR A 105 -4.99 -4.07 15.16
CA TYR A 105 -3.58 -3.75 14.97
C TYR A 105 -3.04 -4.31 13.66
N GLY A 106 -3.35 -5.56 13.33
CA GLY A 106 -2.88 -6.20 12.11
C GLY A 106 -3.35 -5.47 10.85
N LEU A 107 -4.64 -5.09 10.80
CA LEU A 107 -5.20 -4.33 9.68
C LEU A 107 -4.58 -2.92 9.59
N SER A 108 -4.52 -2.17 10.70
CA SER A 108 -3.97 -0.82 10.74
C SER A 108 -2.50 -0.76 10.34
N LEU A 109 -1.66 -1.65 10.86
CA LEU A 109 -0.23 -1.70 10.51
C LEU A 109 -0.04 -2.11 9.05
N SER A 110 -0.81 -3.09 8.58
CA SER A 110 -0.70 -3.55 7.19
C SER A 110 -1.10 -2.47 6.19
N ALA A 111 -2.16 -1.72 6.50
CA ALA A 111 -2.63 -0.58 5.71
C ALA A 111 -1.59 0.55 5.64
N LEU A 112 -0.87 0.82 6.74
CA LEU A 112 0.18 1.84 6.77
C LEU A 112 1.44 1.41 6.00
N ILE A 113 1.85 0.14 6.13
CA ILE A 113 3.14 -0.34 5.61
C ILE A 113 3.08 -0.65 4.11
N TYR A 114 2.00 -1.25 3.62
CA TYR A 114 1.93 -1.73 2.24
C TYR A 114 2.15 -0.66 1.15
N PRO A 115 1.67 0.58 1.30
CA PRO A 115 1.95 1.66 0.34
C PRO A 115 3.44 1.92 0.09
N PHE A 116 4.30 1.71 1.10
CA PHE A 116 5.75 1.90 0.95
C PHE A 116 6.37 0.90 -0.03
N PHE A 117 5.84 -0.32 -0.14
CA PHE A 117 6.27 -1.27 -1.17
C PHE A 117 6.14 -0.66 -2.57
N TRP A 118 4.98 -0.07 -2.88
CA TRP A 118 4.72 0.54 -4.17
C TRP A 118 5.57 1.79 -4.41
N LEU A 119 5.69 2.66 -3.40
CA LEU A 119 6.45 3.89 -3.51
C LEU A 119 7.93 3.61 -3.79
N LEU A 120 8.56 2.78 -2.95
CA LEU A 120 9.98 2.47 -3.06
C LEU A 120 10.29 1.64 -4.31
N SER A 121 9.42 0.69 -4.66
CA SER A 121 9.57 -0.07 -5.92
C SER A 121 9.44 0.83 -7.13
N GLY A 122 8.52 1.80 -7.13
CA GLY A 122 8.34 2.74 -8.23
C GLY A 122 9.51 3.69 -8.41
N LEU A 123 10.11 4.17 -7.31
CA LEU A 123 11.30 5.03 -7.34
C LEU A 123 12.57 4.25 -7.72
N LYS A 124 12.65 2.95 -7.39
CA LYS A 124 13.83 2.13 -7.70
C LYS A 124 13.77 1.47 -9.10
N ALA A 125 12.57 1.22 -9.62
CA ALA A 125 12.36 0.57 -10.91
C ALA A 125 13.11 1.19 -12.11
N PRO A 126 13.21 2.53 -12.24
CA PRO A 126 13.95 3.15 -13.35
C PRO A 126 15.41 2.71 -13.44
N TRP A 127 16.02 2.41 -12.29
CA TRP A 127 17.45 2.15 -12.14
C TRP A 127 17.84 0.70 -12.42
N ILE A 128 16.99 -0.23 -11.99
CA ILE A 128 17.33 -1.68 -11.98
C ILE A 128 16.24 -2.56 -12.59
N GLY A 129 15.20 -1.96 -13.17
CA GLY A 129 14.03 -2.69 -13.67
C GLY A 129 13.00 -3.01 -12.58
N THR A 130 11.75 -3.20 -13.02
CA THR A 130 10.60 -3.40 -12.11
C THR A 130 10.67 -4.69 -11.29
N GLY A 131 11.23 -5.76 -11.85
CA GLY A 131 11.38 -7.04 -11.15
C GLY A 131 12.32 -6.92 -9.96
N ALA A 132 13.57 -6.51 -10.20
CA ALA A 132 14.58 -6.35 -9.17
C ALA A 132 14.21 -5.27 -8.13
N ALA A 133 13.50 -4.21 -8.55
CA ALA A 133 12.99 -3.20 -7.63
C ALA A 133 11.95 -3.76 -6.65
N LYS A 134 10.98 -4.56 -7.14
CA LYS A 134 10.02 -5.21 -6.25
C LYS A 134 10.68 -6.20 -5.30
N GLU A 135 11.64 -6.99 -5.81
CA GLU A 135 12.35 -7.97 -4.99
C GLU A 135 13.10 -7.30 -3.84
N SER A 136 13.73 -6.14 -4.12
CA SER A 136 14.42 -5.33 -3.10
C SER A 136 13.52 -4.93 -1.92
N TYR A 137 12.20 -4.90 -2.12
CA TYR A 137 11.22 -4.46 -1.12
C TYR A 137 10.14 -5.52 -0.88
N ALA A 138 10.38 -6.78 -1.24
CA ALA A 138 9.40 -7.85 -1.12
C ALA A 138 8.87 -8.02 0.32
N PHE A 139 9.71 -7.77 1.32
CA PHE A 139 9.31 -7.83 2.73
C PHE A 139 8.17 -6.85 3.07
N LEU A 140 8.10 -5.69 2.42
CA LEU A 140 7.00 -4.74 2.57
C LEU A 140 5.73 -5.22 1.86
N ALA A 141 5.86 -6.00 0.78
CA ALA A 141 4.70 -6.54 0.08
C ALA A 141 3.92 -7.56 0.93
N TYR A 142 4.59 -8.25 1.86
CA TYR A 142 3.94 -9.19 2.77
C TYR A 142 2.86 -8.55 3.63
N SER A 143 2.99 -7.26 3.98
CA SER A 143 1.94 -6.59 4.75
C SER A 143 0.62 -6.50 3.96
N GLY A 144 0.68 -6.37 2.63
CA GLY A 144 -0.52 -6.43 1.78
C GLY A 144 -1.17 -7.82 1.80
N GLY A 145 -0.37 -8.88 1.78
CA GLY A 145 -0.88 -10.26 1.91
C GLY A 145 -1.51 -10.51 3.28
N ILE A 146 -0.85 -10.07 4.36
CA ILE A 146 -1.37 -10.14 5.72
C ILE A 146 -2.69 -9.38 5.84
N TYR A 147 -2.79 -8.18 5.25
CA TYR A 147 -4.03 -7.41 5.23
C TYR A 147 -5.20 -8.23 4.67
N VAL A 148 -5.00 -8.84 3.50
CA VAL A 148 -6.04 -9.66 2.84
C VAL A 148 -6.42 -10.85 3.72
N LEU A 149 -5.46 -11.56 4.29
CA LEU A 149 -5.72 -12.69 5.19
C LEU A 149 -6.51 -12.28 6.44
N LEU A 150 -6.20 -11.12 7.02
CA LEU A 150 -6.93 -10.60 8.18
C LEU A 150 -8.36 -10.17 7.82
N VAL A 151 -8.58 -9.60 6.63
CA VAL A 151 -9.93 -9.30 6.14
C VAL A 151 -10.72 -10.61 5.95
N PHE A 152 -10.14 -11.64 5.35
CA PHE A 152 -10.79 -12.95 5.23
C PHE A 152 -11.10 -13.56 6.60
N LEU A 153 -10.16 -13.52 7.55
CA LEU A 153 -10.39 -13.99 8.91
C LEU A 153 -11.52 -13.22 9.60
N LEU A 154 -11.58 -11.90 9.44
CA LEU A 154 -12.66 -11.07 9.95
C LEU A 154 -14.02 -11.49 9.38
N LEU A 155 -14.10 -11.76 8.07
CA LEU A 155 -15.33 -12.24 7.42
C LEU A 155 -15.79 -13.60 7.98
N LEU A 156 -14.87 -14.55 8.14
CA LEU A 156 -15.17 -15.87 8.72
C LEU A 156 -15.66 -15.75 10.17
N LEU A 157 -14.99 -14.94 10.99
CA LEU A 157 -15.37 -14.71 12.38
C LEU A 157 -16.73 -14.01 12.50
N THR A 158 -17.02 -13.08 11.58
CA THR A 158 -18.31 -12.41 11.50
C THR A 158 -19.42 -13.41 11.17
N ALA A 159 -19.21 -14.28 10.18
CA ALA A 159 -20.17 -15.32 9.82
C ALA A 159 -20.42 -16.31 10.96
N TRP A 160 -19.40 -16.62 11.76
CA TRP A 160 -19.50 -17.58 12.86
C TRP A 160 -20.15 -17.01 14.13
N ARG A 161 -19.78 -15.78 14.53
CA ARG A 161 -20.16 -15.20 15.84
C ARG A 161 -21.20 -14.09 15.76
N GLY A 162 -21.39 -13.49 14.60
CA GLY A 162 -22.34 -12.39 14.40
C GLY A 162 -22.04 -11.13 15.23
N PHE A 163 -23.05 -10.28 15.36
CA PHE A 163 -22.98 -9.03 16.11
C PHE A 163 -23.31 -9.21 17.59
N GLN A 164 -22.88 -8.27 18.42
CA GLN A 164 -23.32 -8.19 19.81
C GLN A 164 -24.85 -8.06 19.86
N LYS A 165 -25.50 -8.80 20.77
CA LYS A 165 -26.97 -8.90 20.85
C LYS A 165 -27.67 -7.59 21.26
N GLU A 166 -26.94 -6.59 21.73
CA GLU A 166 -27.47 -5.28 22.17
C GLU A 166 -27.12 -4.14 21.20
N ALA A 167 -26.83 -4.44 19.93
CA ALA A 167 -26.41 -3.43 18.95
C ALA A 167 -27.56 -2.68 18.25
N PHE A 168 -28.82 -2.86 18.67
CA PHE A 168 -29.99 -2.10 18.20
C PHE A 168 -30.99 -1.89 19.32
#